data_AF-A0A3C1CHV0-F1
#
_entry.id   AF-A0A3C1CHV0-F1
#
_cell.length_a   1.000
_cell.length_b   1.000
_cell.length_c   1.000
_cell.angle_alpha   90.00
_cell.angle_beta   90.00
_cell.angle_gamma   90.00
#
_symmetry.space_group_name_H-M   'P 1'
#
loop_
_entity.id
_entity.type
_entity.pdbx_description
1 polymer ?
#
loop_
_entity_poly.entity_id
_entity_poly.type
_entity_poly.pdbx_seq_one_letter_code
_entity_poly.pdbx_strand_id
1 'polypeptide(L)'
;MADLTLLGAAYYGTATAEPNLYRAMFLDGPVDEADIDTGLDTFMSLVKGVARCIEAGRFPEAGTADPAELALDVWAITHGVVSLQLAGLLPAAQAAEHLASGARSLFLAWGEDP
;
A
#
# COMPACT_ATOMS: atom_id res chain seq x y z
N MET A 1 3.78 8.71 10.37
CA MET A 1 2.54 8.18 9.78
C MET A 1 1.91 9.07 8.76
N ALA A 2 1.89 10.40 8.95
CA ALA A 2 1.46 11.31 7.89
C ALA A 2 2.04 10.87 6.54
N ASP A 3 3.35 10.59 6.45
CA ASP A 3 3.98 10.10 5.22
C ASP A 3 3.44 8.76 4.68
N LEU A 4 3.24 7.74 5.52
CA LEU A 4 2.84 6.40 5.07
C LEU A 4 1.35 6.36 4.70
N THR A 5 0.51 7.03 5.49
CA THR A 5 -0.90 7.24 5.19
C THR A 5 -1.09 8.11 3.95
N LEU A 6 -0.27 9.16 3.78
CA LEU A 6 -0.30 10.02 2.60
C LEU A 6 0.20 9.28 1.35
N LEU A 7 1.20 8.39 1.50
CA LEU A 7 1.67 7.53 0.42
C LEU A 7 0.58 6.54 -0.03
N GLY A 8 -0.11 5.89 0.91
CA GLY A 8 -1.26 5.02 0.61
C GLY A 8 -2.43 5.77 -0.03
N ALA A 9 -2.74 6.97 0.47
CA ALA A 9 -3.79 7.83 -0.11
C ALA A 9 -3.43 8.33 -1.52
N ALA A 10 -2.17 8.72 -1.75
CA ALA A 10 -1.67 9.13 -3.06
C ALA A 10 -1.68 7.96 -4.06
N TYR A 11 -1.29 6.77 -3.62
CA TYR A 11 -1.38 5.55 -4.41
C TYR A 11 -2.83 5.27 -4.83
N TYR A 12 -3.74 5.26 -3.87
CA TYR A 12 -5.17 5.04 -4.12
C TYR A 12 -5.78 6.10 -5.05
N GLY A 13 -5.45 7.37 -4.83
CA GLY A 13 -5.91 8.46 -5.69
C GLY A 13 -5.40 8.33 -7.13
N THR A 14 -4.13 7.97 -7.30
CA THR A 14 -3.54 7.73 -8.64
C THR A 14 -4.20 6.54 -9.32
N ALA A 15 -4.36 5.42 -8.62
CA ALA A 15 -4.94 4.21 -9.18
C ALA A 15 -6.41 4.36 -9.59
N THR A 16 -7.17 5.16 -8.85
CA THR A 16 -8.59 5.42 -9.15
C THR A 16 -8.78 6.51 -10.21
N ALA A 17 -7.85 7.45 -10.34
CA ALA A 17 -7.85 8.44 -11.42
C ALA A 17 -7.44 7.83 -12.78
N GLU A 18 -6.49 6.89 -12.77
CA GLU A 18 -5.93 6.27 -13.97
C GLU A 18 -6.15 4.73 -13.98
N PRO A 19 -7.41 4.27 -14.04
CA PRO A 19 -7.75 2.86 -13.87
C PRO A 19 -7.16 1.95 -14.96
N ASN A 20 -7.02 2.45 -16.19
CA ASN A 20 -6.41 1.69 -17.28
C ASN A 20 -4.90 1.47 -17.05
N LEU A 21 -4.21 2.49 -16.54
CA LEU A 21 -2.78 2.40 -16.20
C LEU A 21 -2.57 1.44 -15.03
N TYR A 22 -3.40 1.55 -13.98
CA TYR A 22 -3.33 0.64 -12.85
C TYR A 22 -3.53 -0.82 -13.28
N ARG A 23 -4.51 -1.09 -14.16
CA ARG A 23 -4.74 -2.43 -14.71
C ARG A 23 -3.53 -2.95 -15.48
N ALA A 24 -2.96 -2.14 -16.37
CA ALA A 24 -1.77 -2.50 -17.13
C ALA A 24 -0.59 -2.85 -16.22
N MET A 25 -0.35 -2.04 -15.19
CA MET A 25 0.80 -2.20 -14.30
C MET A 25 0.68 -3.40 -13.35
N PHE A 26 -0.53 -3.81 -12.96
CA PHE A 26 -0.72 -4.75 -11.84
C PHE A 26 -1.67 -5.93 -12.06
N LEU A 27 -2.54 -5.88 -13.07
CA LEU A 27 -3.59 -6.89 -13.27
C LEU A 27 -3.46 -7.64 -14.59
N ASP A 28 -3.04 -6.95 -15.65
CA ASP A 28 -2.96 -7.53 -16.99
C ASP A 28 -1.58 -8.18 -17.28
N GLY A 29 -0.68 -8.17 -16.29
CA GLY A 29 0.68 -8.72 -16.34
C GLY A 29 1.68 -7.78 -17.02
N PRO A 30 2.96 -7.78 -16.60
CA PRO A 30 3.97 -6.90 -17.20
C PRO A 30 4.15 -7.23 -18.69
N VAL A 31 4.24 -6.19 -19.53
CA VAL A 31 4.40 -6.35 -20.99
C VAL A 31 5.88 -6.61 -21.31
N ASP A 32 6.80 -6.06 -20.52
CA ASP A 32 8.24 -6.29 -20.57
C ASP A 32 8.94 -6.15 -19.20
N GLU A 33 10.28 -6.26 -19.17
CA GLU A 33 11.09 -6.13 -17.96
C GLU A 33 11.05 -4.72 -17.34
N ALA A 34 10.85 -3.67 -18.15
CA ALA A 34 10.79 -2.29 -17.65
C ALA A 34 9.49 -2.01 -16.88
N ASP A 35 8.40 -2.69 -17.25
CA ASP A 35 7.15 -2.66 -16.49
C ASP A 35 7.29 -3.31 -15.10
N ILE A 36 8.09 -4.39 -15.01
CA ILE A 36 8.42 -5.05 -13.74
C ILE A 36 9.20 -4.09 -12.84
N ASP A 37 10.24 -3.46 -13.39
CA ASP A 37 11.09 -2.51 -12.66
C ASP A 37 10.29 -1.32 -12.13
N THR A 38 9.35 -0.78 -12.91
CA THR A 38 8.50 0.34 -12.51
C THR A 38 7.55 -0.02 -11.35
N GLY A 39 6.97 -1.23 -11.39
CA GLY A 39 6.16 -1.74 -10.28
C GLY A 39 6.99 -1.91 -9.00
N LEU A 40 8.22 -2.42 -9.15
CA LEU A 40 9.16 -2.60 -8.05
C LEU A 40 9.65 -1.27 -7.46
N ASP A 41 9.86 -0.22 -8.26
CA ASP A 41 10.24 1.11 -7.77
C ASP A 41 9.16 1.75 -6.88
N THR A 42 7.89 1.56 -7.25
CA THR A 42 6.74 1.99 -6.45
C THR A 42 6.73 1.25 -5.11
N PHE A 43 6.96 -0.06 -5.14
CA PHE A 43 7.10 -0.88 -3.93
C PHE A 43 8.27 -0.43 -3.05
N MET A 44 9.44 -0.15 -3.62
CA MET A 44 10.62 0.31 -2.87
C MET A 44 10.40 1.64 -2.15
N SER A 45 9.54 2.52 -2.66
CA SER A 45 9.15 3.74 -1.96
C SER A 45 8.37 3.45 -0.69
N LEU A 46 7.50 2.43 -0.71
CA LEU A 46 6.77 1.95 0.46
C LEU A 46 7.71 1.28 1.47
N VAL A 47 8.65 0.44 1.01
CA VAL A 47 9.69 -0.17 1.85
C VAL A 47 10.48 0.89 2.62
N LYS A 48 10.92 1.96 1.94
CA LYS A 48 11.62 3.09 2.57
C LYS A 48 10.75 3.79 3.62
N GLY A 49 9.47 3.99 3.34
CA GLY A 49 8.52 4.59 4.28
C GLY A 49 8.38 3.76 5.56
N VAL A 50 8.25 2.45 5.42
CA VAL A 50 8.15 1.50 6.53
C VAL A 50 9.44 1.45 7.34
N ALA A 51 10.59 1.36 6.67
CA ALA A 51 11.90 1.36 7.33
C ALA A 51 12.07 2.59 8.24
N ARG A 52 11.70 3.79 7.76
CA ARG A 52 11.73 5.01 8.58
C ARG A 52 10.82 4.95 9.81
N CYS A 53 9.68 4.26 9.73
CA CYS A 53 8.80 4.10 10.88
C CYS A 53 9.37 3.14 11.92
N ILE A 54 10.01 2.06 11.48
CA ILE A 54 10.74 1.12 12.35
C ILE A 54 11.92 1.84 13.03
N GLU A 55 12.76 2.54 12.26
CA GLU A 55 13.91 3.31 12.76
C GLU A 55 13.51 4.38 13.79
N ALA A 56 12.33 4.98 13.62
CA ALA A 56 11.77 5.93 14.56
C ALA A 56 11.14 5.29 15.82
N GLY A 57 11.20 3.96 15.97
CA GLY A 57 10.65 3.23 17.10
C GLY A 57 9.12 3.22 17.16
N ARG A 58 8.44 3.49 16.03
CA ARG A 58 6.97 3.56 15.99
C ARG A 58 6.28 2.22 15.89
N PHE A 59 7.02 1.19 15.52
CA PHE A 59 6.54 -0.18 15.41
C PHE A 59 7.34 -1.08 16.36
N PRO A 60 7.21 -0.92 17.70
CA PRO A 60 8.00 -1.69 18.66
C PRO A 60 7.79 -3.21 18.52
N GLU A 61 6.57 -3.62 18.16
CA GLU A 61 6.15 -5.01 18.00
C GLU A 61 6.56 -5.58 16.64
N ALA A 62 6.96 -4.74 15.68
CA ALA A 62 7.62 -5.20 14.45
C ALA A 62 9.00 -5.82 14.72
N GLY A 63 9.65 -5.50 15.85
CA GLY A 63 10.89 -6.15 16.28
C GLY A 63 12.00 -6.12 15.22
N THR A 64 12.37 -7.29 14.70
CA THR A 64 13.40 -7.47 13.64
C THR A 64 12.80 -7.78 12.27
N ALA A 65 11.51 -7.51 12.07
CA ALA A 65 10.83 -7.72 10.81
C ALA A 65 11.53 -6.98 9.68
N ASP A 66 11.60 -7.63 8.52
CA ASP A 66 12.09 -7.00 7.29
C ASP A 66 11.10 -5.89 6.88
N PRO A 67 11.54 -4.64 6.68
CA PRO A 67 10.69 -3.57 6.17
C PRO A 67 9.97 -3.92 4.86
N ALA A 68 10.56 -4.79 4.04
CA ALA A 68 9.94 -5.25 2.79
C ALA A 68 8.70 -6.12 3.04
N GLU A 69 8.72 -7.00 4.05
CA GLU A 69 7.58 -7.85 4.40
C GLU A 69 6.41 -7.01 4.93
N LEU A 70 6.68 -6.05 5.82
CA LEU A 70 5.64 -5.15 6.31
C LEU A 70 5.11 -4.22 5.21
N ALA A 71 5.97 -3.77 4.30
CA ALA A 71 5.54 -3.02 3.11
C ALA A 71 4.65 -3.87 2.22
N LEU A 72 4.94 -5.17 2.06
CA LEU A 72 4.13 -6.10 1.29
C LEU A 72 2.72 -6.23 1.86
N ASP A 73 2.57 -6.26 3.19
CA ASP A 73 1.25 -6.26 3.84
C ASP A 73 0.43 -5.02 3.49
N VAL A 74 1.02 -3.82 3.61
CA VAL A 74 0.34 -2.57 3.23
C VAL A 74 -0.02 -2.57 1.75
N TRP A 75 0.91 -3.03 0.90
CA TRP A 75 0.73 -3.08 -0.54
C TRP A 75 -0.40 -4.03 -0.94
N ALA A 76 -0.47 -5.21 -0.32
CA ALA A 76 -1.52 -6.20 -0.56
C ALA A 76 -2.92 -5.68 -0.21
N ILE A 77 -3.09 -5.04 0.95
CA ILE A 77 -4.37 -4.43 1.34
C ILE A 77 -4.77 -3.34 0.35
N THR A 78 -3.82 -2.47 -0.01
CA THR A 78 -4.07 -1.38 -0.94
C THR A 78 -4.50 -1.90 -2.31
N HIS A 79 -3.80 -2.90 -2.83
CA HIS A 79 -4.17 -3.58 -4.07
C HIS A 79 -5.55 -4.23 -4.02
N GLY A 80 -5.87 -4.92 -2.93
CA GLY A 80 -7.17 -5.56 -2.75
C GLY A 80 -8.31 -4.54 -2.82
N VAL A 81 -8.20 -3.43 -2.08
CA VAL A 81 -9.20 -2.36 -2.05
C VAL A 81 -9.38 -1.73 -3.43
N VAL A 82 -8.28 -1.30 -4.07
CA VAL A 82 -8.33 -0.68 -5.40
C VAL A 82 -8.93 -1.63 -6.43
N SER A 83 -8.51 -2.90 -6.43
CA SER A 83 -8.97 -3.87 -7.43
C SER A 83 -10.46 -4.16 -7.27
N LEU A 84 -10.97 -4.29 -6.04
CA LEU A 84 -12.40 -4.45 -5.77
C LEU A 84 -13.21 -3.22 -6.21
N GLN A 85 -12.70 -2.01 -5.98
CA GLN A 85 -13.36 -0.79 -6.43
C GLN A 85 -13.40 -0.68 -7.95
N LEU A 86 -12.27 -0.91 -8.63
CA LEU A 86 -12.21 -0.85 -10.10
C LEU A 86 -13.05 -1.94 -10.77
N ALA A 87 -13.25 -3.07 -10.11
CA ALA A 87 -14.18 -4.11 -10.54
C ALA A 87 -15.67 -3.75 -10.29
N GLY A 88 -15.97 -2.61 -9.65
CA GLY A 88 -17.32 -2.20 -9.28
C GLY A 88 -17.92 -3.00 -8.10
N LEU A 89 -17.10 -3.77 -7.39
CA LEU A 89 -17.51 -4.64 -6.29
C LEU A 89 -17.44 -3.93 -4.92
N LEU A 90 -16.79 -2.77 -4.85
CA LEU A 90 -16.65 -1.96 -3.65
C LEU A 90 -16.92 -0.47 -3.97
N PRO A 91 -17.95 0.16 -3.39
CA PRO A 91 -18.20 1.58 -3.59
C PRO A 91 -17.03 2.46 -3.12
N ALA A 92 -16.74 3.56 -3.83
CA ALA A 92 -15.58 4.42 -3.55
C ALA A 92 -15.50 4.94 -2.10
N ALA A 93 -16.64 5.26 -1.48
CA ALA A 93 -16.68 5.69 -0.08
C ALA A 93 -16.23 4.57 0.87
N GLN A 94 -16.72 3.35 0.65
CA GLN A 94 -16.34 2.18 1.44
C GLN A 94 -14.88 1.78 1.17
N ALA A 95 -14.40 1.91 -0.07
CA ALA A 95 -13.01 1.64 -0.42
C ALA A 95 -12.04 2.55 0.37
N ALA A 96 -12.30 3.85 0.43
CA ALA A 96 -11.49 4.78 1.22
C ALA A 96 -11.50 4.45 2.72
N GLU A 97 -12.68 4.13 3.27
CA GLU A 97 -12.83 3.71 4.68
C GLU A 97 -12.07 2.42 4.99
N HIS A 98 -12.18 1.41 4.12
CA HIS A 98 -11.50 0.13 4.31
C HIS A 98 -9.99 0.22 4.13
N LEU A 99 -9.49 1.08 3.25
CA LEU A 99 -8.06 1.35 3.13
C LEU A 99 -7.51 1.95 4.44
N ALA A 100 -8.18 2.97 4.98
CA ALA A 100 -7.77 3.63 6.22
C ALA A 100 -7.85 2.68 7.42
N SER A 101 -8.96 1.93 7.54
CA SER A 101 -9.16 0.96 8.61
C SER A 101 -8.15 -0.19 8.55
N GLY A 102 -7.91 -0.76 7.37
CA GLY A 102 -6.94 -1.83 7.17
C GLY A 102 -5.51 -1.41 7.50
N ALA A 103 -5.10 -0.22 7.05
CA ALA A 103 -3.80 0.36 7.41
C ALA A 103 -3.68 0.53 8.93
N ARG A 104 -4.70 1.08 9.60
CA ARG A 104 -4.72 1.21 11.06
C ARG A 104 -4.61 -0.15 11.76
N SER A 105 -5.30 -1.18 11.28
CA SER A 105 -5.20 -2.53 11.85
C SER A 105 -3.79 -3.11 11.77
N LEU A 106 -3.10 -2.96 10.63
CA LEU A 106 -1.70 -3.37 10.50
C LEU A 106 -0.81 -2.60 11.48
N PHE A 107 -0.97 -1.29 11.54
CA PHE A 107 -0.17 -0.42 12.37
C PHE A 107 -0.30 -0.71 13.87
N LEU A 108 -1.52 -0.94 14.34
CA LEU A 108 -1.76 -1.39 15.71
C LEU A 108 -1.12 -2.75 15.98
N ALA A 109 -1.19 -3.68 15.02
CA ALA A 109 -0.55 -4.99 15.15
C ALA A 109 0.98 -4.89 15.22
N TRP A 110 1.55 -3.85 14.62
CA TRP A 110 2.99 -3.56 14.69
C TRP A 110 3.38 -2.69 15.89
N GLY A 111 2.43 -2.35 16.76
CA GLY A 111 2.73 -1.67 18.02
C GLY A 111 2.49 -0.17 18.05
N GLU A 112 1.78 0.37 17.07
CA GLU A 112 1.43 1.78 17.13
C GLU A 112 0.46 2.04 18.30
N ASP A 113 0.69 3.14 19.02
CA ASP A 113 -0.28 3.67 19.98
C ASP A 113 -1.62 4.05 19.30
N PRO A 114 -2.79 3.78 19.93
CA PRO A 114 -4.13 3.91 19.33
C PRO A 114 -4.60 5.28 18.82
#